data_AF-A0A8D8LNE5-F1
#
_entry.id   AF-A0A8D8LNE5-F1
#
_cell.length_a   1.000
_cell.length_b   1.000
_cell.length_c   1.000
_cell.angle_alpha   90.00
_cell.angle_beta   90.00
_cell.angle_gamma   90.00
#
_symmetry.space_group_name_H-M   'P 1'
#
loop_
_entity.id
_entity.type
_entity.pdbx_description
1 polymer ?
#
loop_
_entity_poly.entity_id
_entity_poly.type
_entity_poly.pdbx_seq_one_letter_code
_entity_poly.pdbx_strand_id
1 'polypeptide(L)'
;FDAQIKQSPVKDNSPLTFEKLGQNYGFVLYETVITENQYCETCTLGVEQIRDRAQVFIDEEFVGSIYRADSTSVDFNVSKNQKLSLFVENMGRINHDKIYDQKGILSMVLLDNEELLGWEMYKFPLDDVSSIELLQPTGNEKYPMFLTGILNMDTKPMDTYLDMRNWTKGVVFVNG
;
A
#
# COMPACT_ATOMS: atom_id res chain seq x y z
N PHE A 1 4.55 -9.53 1.92
CA PHE A 1 4.46 -9.00 0.53
C PHE A 1 5.74 -9.32 -0.24
N ASP A 2 5.64 -9.97 -1.41
CA ASP A 2 6.82 -10.46 -2.18
C ASP A 2 7.87 -9.38 -2.49
N ALA A 3 7.42 -8.15 -2.74
CA ALA A 3 8.30 -7.04 -3.11
C ALA A 3 9.09 -6.43 -1.94
N GLN A 4 8.80 -6.82 -0.69
CA GLN A 4 9.59 -6.41 0.49
C GLN A 4 10.96 -7.08 0.56
N ILE A 5 11.11 -8.28 -0.02
CA ILE A 5 12.27 -9.17 0.17
C ILE A 5 13.61 -8.50 -0.24
N LYS A 6 13.56 -7.43 -1.04
CA LYS A 6 14.74 -6.71 -1.54
C LYS A 6 14.94 -5.30 -0.95
N GLN A 7 14.12 -4.87 0.01
CA GLN A 7 14.14 -3.50 0.51
C GLN A 7 14.44 -3.41 2.00
N SER A 8 15.25 -2.42 2.39
CA SER A 8 15.39 -2.04 3.80
C SER A 8 14.30 -1.03 4.18
N PRO A 9 13.54 -1.25 5.27
CA PRO A 9 12.52 -0.30 5.68
C PRO A 9 13.15 0.97 6.25
N VAL A 10 12.44 2.09 6.09
CA VAL A 10 12.62 3.26 6.96
C VAL A 10 11.85 2.98 8.24
N LYS A 11 12.48 3.23 9.41
CA LYS A 11 11.86 3.00 10.72
C LYS A 11 11.62 4.33 11.42
N ASP A 12 10.45 4.48 12.02
CA ASP A 12 10.09 5.62 12.87
C ASP A 12 9.02 5.20 13.88
N ASN A 13 8.86 5.94 14.98
CA ASN A 13 7.80 5.64 15.94
C ASN A 13 6.41 5.99 15.40
N SER A 14 6.31 6.95 14.48
CA SER A 14 5.06 7.35 13.83
C SER A 14 5.17 7.16 12.32
N PRO A 15 4.06 6.93 11.61
CA PRO A 15 4.12 6.78 10.16
C PRO A 15 4.54 8.10 9.50
N LEU A 16 5.49 8.01 8.57
CA LEU A 16 5.98 9.15 7.81
C LEU A 16 5.17 9.35 6.53
N THR A 17 4.82 10.59 6.21
CA THR A 17 4.28 10.96 4.89
C THR A 17 5.25 10.55 3.77
N PHE A 18 4.74 10.37 2.56
CA PHE A 18 5.52 10.05 1.36
C PHE A 18 6.69 11.05 1.17
N GLU A 19 6.44 12.34 1.37
CA GLU A 19 7.44 13.39 1.20
C GLU A 19 8.57 13.29 2.24
N LYS A 20 8.25 12.96 3.50
CA LYS A 20 9.25 12.71 4.55
C LYS A 20 10.08 11.45 4.28
N LEU A 21 9.51 10.47 3.57
CA LEU A 21 10.22 9.29 3.08
C LEU A 21 11.08 9.55 1.83
N GLY A 22 11.01 10.77 1.29
CA GLY A 22 11.67 11.14 0.04
C GLY A 22 11.06 10.47 -1.19
N GLN A 23 9.76 10.13 -1.15
CA GLN A 23 9.05 9.47 -2.25
C GLN A 23 7.95 10.39 -2.81
N ASN A 24 7.93 10.57 -4.12
CA ASN A 24 6.97 11.48 -4.76
C ASN A 24 5.68 10.76 -5.23
N TYR A 25 5.77 9.54 -5.75
CA TYR A 25 4.66 8.83 -6.40
C TYR A 25 4.60 7.35 -6.00
N GLY A 26 3.60 6.62 -6.50
CA GLY A 26 3.47 5.18 -6.28
C GLY A 26 2.82 4.84 -4.95
N PHE A 27 3.41 3.88 -4.24
CA PHE A 27 2.83 3.26 -3.04
C PHE A 27 3.83 3.22 -1.89
N VAL A 28 3.35 3.20 -0.66
CA VAL A 28 4.16 2.91 0.53
C VAL A 28 3.43 1.87 1.37
N LEU A 29 4.15 0.85 1.78
CA LEU A 29 3.65 -0.13 2.74
C LEU A 29 4.11 0.27 4.13
N TYR A 30 3.15 0.50 5.02
CA TYR A 30 3.38 0.81 6.42
C TYR A 30 3.07 -0.44 7.24
N GLU A 31 4.02 -0.92 8.03
CA GLU A 31 3.86 -2.10 8.88
C GLU A 31 4.17 -1.78 10.33
N THR A 32 3.42 -2.40 11.23
CA THR A 32 3.72 -2.45 12.67
C THR A 32 3.26 -3.79 13.22
N VAL A 33 3.68 -4.12 14.45
CA VAL A 33 3.31 -5.34 15.16
C VAL A 33 2.39 -4.98 16.31
N ILE A 34 1.28 -5.71 16.42
CA ILE A 34 0.34 -5.56 17.52
C ILE A 34 0.98 -6.00 18.83
N THR A 35 1.11 -5.08 19.77
CA THR A 35 1.77 -5.32 21.06
C THR A 35 0.79 -5.76 22.15
N GLU A 36 1.30 -5.92 23.37
CA GLU A 36 0.52 -6.31 24.53
C GLU A 36 -0.55 -5.25 24.85
N ASN A 37 -1.80 -5.70 25.07
CA ASN A 37 -2.99 -4.87 25.28
C ASN A 37 -3.56 -4.14 24.05
N GLN A 38 -3.09 -4.45 22.83
CA GLN A 38 -3.61 -3.87 21.58
C GLN A 38 -4.38 -4.89 20.73
N TYR A 39 -5.07 -5.85 21.35
CA TYR A 39 -5.74 -6.93 20.64
C TYR A 39 -7.14 -7.18 21.20
N CYS A 40 -8.09 -7.50 20.32
CA CYS A 40 -9.47 -7.73 20.69
C CYS A 40 -10.23 -8.51 19.59
N GLU A 41 -11.41 -9.03 19.93
CA GLU A 41 -12.22 -9.82 19.00
C GLU A 41 -12.83 -8.98 17.88
N THR A 42 -13.01 -7.67 18.06
CA THR A 42 -13.42 -6.74 17.00
C THR A 42 -12.94 -5.36 17.39
N CYS A 43 -11.86 -4.91 16.75
CA CYS A 43 -11.24 -3.61 17.01
C CYS A 43 -11.46 -2.71 15.80
N THR A 44 -11.59 -1.40 16.03
CA THR A 44 -11.66 -0.41 14.97
C THR A 44 -10.30 0.23 14.77
N LEU A 45 -9.72 0.06 13.59
CA LEU A 45 -8.57 0.83 13.14
C LEU A 45 -9.05 2.15 12.55
N GLY A 46 -8.56 3.27 13.07
CA GLY A 46 -8.85 4.62 12.60
C GLY A 46 -7.61 5.33 12.06
N VAL A 47 -7.73 5.92 10.87
CA VAL A 47 -6.68 6.72 10.22
C VAL A 47 -7.30 8.00 9.65
N GLU A 48 -7.50 9.00 10.51
CA GLU A 48 -8.25 10.22 10.20
C GLU A 48 -7.73 10.95 8.95
N GLN A 49 -6.42 11.05 8.77
CA GLN A 49 -5.80 11.74 7.63
C GLN A 49 -5.00 10.79 6.75
N ILE A 50 -5.66 9.77 6.21
CA ILE A 50 -5.12 8.95 5.12
C ILE A 50 -5.21 9.67 3.77
N ARG A 51 -4.14 9.62 2.97
CA ARG A 51 -4.10 10.18 1.62
C ARG A 51 -3.36 9.25 0.65
N ASP A 52 -4.03 8.60 -0.31
CA ASP A 52 -5.47 8.69 -0.63
C ASP A 52 -6.24 7.43 -0.30
N ARG A 53 -5.62 6.26 -0.44
CA ARG A 53 -6.27 4.97 -0.23
C ARG A 53 -5.32 4.01 0.46
N ALA A 54 -5.80 3.23 1.43
CA ALA A 54 -5.06 2.13 2.04
C ALA A 54 -5.82 0.81 1.90
N GLN A 55 -5.12 -0.27 1.59
CA GLN A 55 -5.59 -1.63 1.86
C GLN A 55 -4.98 -2.09 3.18
N VAL A 56 -5.80 -2.70 4.03
CA VAL A 56 -5.40 -3.11 5.38
C VAL A 56 -5.34 -4.62 5.46
N PHE A 57 -4.27 -5.13 6.08
CA PHE A 57 -4.00 -6.56 6.21
C PHE A 57 -3.54 -6.92 7.61
N ILE A 58 -3.93 -8.10 8.07
CA ILE A 58 -3.40 -8.76 9.27
C ILE A 58 -2.72 -10.05 8.82
N ASP A 59 -1.41 -10.18 9.09
CA ASP A 59 -0.60 -11.32 8.65
C ASP A 59 -0.83 -11.69 7.17
N GLU A 60 -0.86 -10.67 6.30
CA GLU A 60 -1.07 -10.76 4.85
C GLU A 60 -2.51 -11.11 4.41
N GLU A 61 -3.44 -11.31 5.33
CA GLU A 61 -4.87 -11.47 5.01
C GLU A 61 -5.57 -10.10 4.93
N PHE A 62 -6.26 -9.84 3.82
CA PHE A 62 -6.99 -8.60 3.60
C PHE A 62 -8.20 -8.49 4.54
N VAL A 63 -8.28 -7.40 5.31
CA VAL A 63 -9.38 -7.14 6.25
C VAL A 63 -10.27 -5.96 5.84
N GLY A 64 -9.81 -5.11 4.92
CA GLY A 64 -10.62 -4.04 4.37
C GLY A 64 -9.80 -2.92 3.72
N SER A 65 -10.49 -1.85 3.34
CA SER A 65 -9.86 -0.69 2.71
C SER A 65 -10.34 0.60 3.34
N ILE A 66 -9.43 1.55 3.45
CA ILE A 66 -9.67 2.90 3.91
C ILE A 66 -9.50 3.84 2.72
N TYR A 67 -10.42 4.78 2.53
CA TYR A 67 -10.36 5.72 1.42
C TYR A 67 -10.69 7.14 1.88
N ARG A 68 -9.87 8.09 1.45
CA ARG A 68 -9.95 9.51 1.84
C ARG A 68 -11.33 10.12 1.66
N ALA A 69 -12.08 9.72 0.63
CA ALA A 69 -13.40 10.27 0.33
C ALA A 69 -14.57 9.53 1.01
N ASP A 70 -14.31 8.37 1.61
CA ASP A 70 -15.33 7.49 2.18
C ASP A 70 -15.07 7.30 3.69
N SER A 71 -14.73 6.08 4.12
CA SER A 71 -14.41 5.73 5.49
C SER A 71 -12.91 5.86 5.76
N THR A 72 -12.58 6.47 6.90
CA THR A 72 -11.24 6.52 7.47
C THR A 72 -10.99 5.42 8.50
N SER A 73 -11.88 4.41 8.59
CA SER A 73 -11.76 3.28 9.51
C SER A 73 -12.12 1.92 8.90
N VAL A 74 -11.63 0.86 9.54
CA VAL A 74 -11.96 -0.54 9.24
C VAL A 74 -12.01 -1.35 10.54
N ASP A 75 -12.99 -2.24 10.65
CA ASP A 75 -13.14 -3.14 11.78
C ASP A 75 -12.58 -4.53 11.44
N PHE A 76 -11.81 -5.12 12.36
CA PHE A 76 -11.26 -6.46 12.19
C PHE A 76 -10.90 -7.11 13.53
N ASN A 77 -10.65 -8.42 13.48
CA ASN A 77 -10.17 -9.19 14.62
C ASN A 77 -8.65 -9.22 14.58
N VAL A 78 -7.99 -9.04 15.72
CA VAL A 78 -6.53 -9.13 15.79
C VAL A 78 -6.06 -9.69 17.12
N SER A 79 -4.95 -10.42 17.07
CA SER A 79 -4.29 -11.07 18.19
C SER A 79 -2.91 -10.46 18.45
N LYS A 80 -2.38 -10.69 19.64
CA LYS A 80 -1.01 -10.30 20.02
C LYS A 80 0.02 -10.83 19.02
N ASN A 81 1.03 -10.01 18.73
CA ASN A 81 2.16 -10.28 17.83
C ASN A 81 1.80 -10.47 16.35
N GLN A 82 0.56 -10.22 15.95
CA GLN A 82 0.22 -10.19 14.52
C GLN A 82 0.74 -8.91 13.88
N LYS A 83 1.08 -9.00 12.60
CA LYS A 83 1.56 -7.87 11.81
C LYS A 83 0.38 -7.15 11.16
N LEU A 84 0.22 -5.87 11.48
CA LEU A 84 -0.68 -4.97 10.78
C LEU A 84 0.06 -4.33 9.62
N SER A 85 -0.54 -4.35 8.43
CA SER A 85 0.03 -3.75 7.22
C SER A 85 -0.99 -2.84 6.54
N LEU A 86 -0.59 -1.61 6.22
CA LEU A 86 -1.36 -0.63 5.45
C LEU A 86 -0.63 -0.36 4.13
N PHE A 87 -1.15 -0.87 3.03
CA PHE A 87 -0.61 -0.58 1.69
C PHE A 87 -1.28 0.67 1.12
N VAL A 88 -0.56 1.79 1.17
CA VAL A 88 -1.09 3.12 0.87
C VAL A 88 -0.71 3.55 -0.53
N GLU A 89 -1.70 4.05 -1.27
CA GLU A 89 -1.57 4.57 -2.62
C GLU A 89 -1.68 6.09 -2.65
N ASN A 90 -0.73 6.73 -3.35
CA ASN A 90 -0.87 8.11 -3.81
C ASN A 90 -1.58 8.14 -5.16
N MET A 91 -2.84 8.60 -5.19
CA MET A 91 -3.68 8.61 -6.39
C MET A 91 -3.53 9.91 -7.21
N GLY A 92 -2.51 10.73 -6.91
CA GLY A 92 -2.24 12.00 -7.56
C GLY A 92 -2.52 13.18 -6.64
N ARG A 93 -1.64 14.19 -6.66
CA ARG A 93 -1.81 15.42 -5.87
C ARG A 93 -2.82 16.33 -6.53
N ILE A 94 -3.61 17.02 -5.70
CA ILE A 94 -4.51 18.08 -6.15
C ILE A 94 -3.70 19.14 -6.93
N ASN A 95 -4.20 19.54 -8.10
CA ASN A 95 -3.53 20.46 -9.02
C ASN A 95 -4.18 21.85 -9.12
N HIS A 96 -5.18 22.16 -8.29
CA HIS A 96 -5.86 23.45 -8.23
C HIS A 96 -6.26 23.78 -6.79
N ASP A 97 -6.30 25.08 -6.43
CA ASP A 97 -6.73 25.67 -5.14
C ASP A 97 -6.05 25.15 -3.85
N LYS A 98 -6.14 23.84 -3.57
CA LYS A 98 -5.60 23.17 -2.38
C LYS A 98 -4.36 22.35 -2.74
N ILE A 99 -3.35 23.02 -3.28
CA ILE A 99 -2.12 22.39 -3.82
C ILE A 99 -1.22 21.76 -2.75
N TYR A 100 -1.42 22.10 -1.46
CA TYR A 100 -0.74 21.45 -0.35
C TYR A 100 -1.38 20.09 -0.04
N ASP A 101 -0.96 19.07 -0.79
CA ASP A 101 -1.54 17.73 -0.75
C ASP A 101 -0.47 16.65 -0.53
N GLN A 102 0.12 16.66 0.67
CA GLN A 102 1.01 15.59 1.12
C GLN A 102 0.30 14.23 1.11
N LYS A 103 1.06 13.15 0.96
CA LYS A 103 0.52 11.80 0.75
C LYS A 103 1.00 10.82 1.81
N GLY A 104 0.31 9.69 1.92
CA GLY A 104 0.55 8.68 2.94
C GLY A 104 -0.40 8.84 4.13
N ILE A 105 0.13 8.56 5.32
CA ILE A 105 -0.59 8.72 6.59
C ILE A 105 -0.11 10.04 7.22
N LEU A 106 -1.03 10.98 7.41
CA LEU A 106 -0.75 12.33 7.93
C LEU A 106 -1.23 12.52 9.40
N SER A 107 -1.85 11.50 9.98
CA SER A 107 -2.34 11.48 11.35
C SER A 107 -1.72 10.31 12.14
N MET A 108 -2.02 10.26 13.44
CA MET A 108 -1.88 9.04 14.20
C MET A 108 -2.72 7.91 13.58
N VAL A 109 -2.29 6.68 13.82
CA VAL A 109 -3.04 5.47 13.50
C VAL A 109 -3.48 4.87 14.81
N LEU A 110 -4.79 4.77 15.02
CA LEU A 110 -5.37 4.37 16.29
C LEU A 110 -6.05 3.01 16.16
N LEU A 111 -5.89 2.14 17.14
CA LEU A 111 -6.66 0.91 17.31
C LEU A 111 -7.47 1.04 18.60
N ASP A 112 -8.79 1.15 18.50
CA ASP A 112 -9.69 1.44 19.64
C ASP A 112 -9.25 2.65 20.49
N ASN A 113 -8.77 3.70 19.82
CA ASN A 113 -8.22 4.94 20.38
C ASN A 113 -6.81 4.85 21.00
N GLU A 114 -6.18 3.68 20.99
CA GLU A 114 -4.77 3.52 21.38
C GLU A 114 -3.87 3.74 20.17
N GLU A 115 -2.83 4.57 20.31
CA GLU A 115 -1.89 4.85 19.22
C GLU A 115 -0.99 3.65 18.92
N LEU A 116 -0.92 3.29 17.64
CA LEU A 116 0.01 2.30 17.14
C LEU A 116 1.36 2.96 16.79
N LEU A 117 2.44 2.39 17.32
CA LEU A 117 3.80 2.91 17.18
C LEU A 117 4.74 1.88 16.53
N GLY A 118 6.00 2.27 16.30
CA GLY A 118 7.06 1.37 15.85
C GLY A 118 6.88 0.90 14.40
N TRP A 119 6.79 1.87 13.50
CA TRP A 119 6.47 1.64 12.10
C TRP A 119 7.71 1.32 11.26
N GLU A 120 7.56 0.32 10.40
CA GLU A 120 8.45 0.03 9.28
C GLU A 120 7.76 0.45 7.97
N MET A 121 8.48 1.19 7.12
CA MET A 121 7.94 1.77 5.90
C MET A 121 8.76 1.36 4.68
N TYR A 122 8.10 0.68 3.75
CA TYR A 122 8.69 0.16 2.52
C TYR A 122 8.19 0.96 1.32
N LYS A 123 9.13 1.40 0.48
CA LYS A 123 8.88 2.34 -0.60
C LYS A 123 8.62 1.61 -1.91
N PHE A 124 7.58 2.01 -2.63
CA PHE A 124 7.27 1.49 -3.96
C PHE A 124 7.04 2.66 -4.92
N PRO A 125 8.09 3.42 -5.29
CA PRO A 125 7.99 4.51 -6.25
C PRO A 125 7.60 3.99 -7.66
N LEU A 126 8.03 2.77 -8.00
CA LEU A 126 7.84 2.11 -9.30
C LEU A 126 8.39 2.93 -10.48
N ASP A 127 9.48 3.64 -10.24
CA ASP A 127 10.27 4.38 -11.24
C ASP A 127 11.19 3.45 -12.05
N ASP A 128 11.66 2.36 -11.44
CA ASP A 128 12.38 1.26 -12.10
C ASP A 128 11.73 -0.07 -11.74
N VAL A 129 11.18 -0.75 -12.76
CA VAL A 129 10.50 -2.05 -12.63
C VAL A 129 11.33 -3.22 -13.16
N SER A 130 12.57 -2.99 -13.62
CA SER A 130 13.44 -4.05 -14.15
C SER A 130 13.72 -5.16 -13.14
N SER A 131 13.80 -4.81 -11.85
CA SER A 131 14.05 -5.76 -10.77
C SER A 131 12.82 -6.61 -10.39
N ILE A 132 11.63 -6.26 -10.91
CA ILE A 132 10.35 -6.95 -10.69
C ILE A 132 10.25 -8.19 -11.57
N GLU A 133 10.88 -8.23 -12.76
CA GLU A 133 10.92 -9.43 -13.62
C GLU A 133 11.57 -10.63 -12.92
N LEU A 134 12.38 -10.37 -11.89
CA LEU A 134 13.03 -11.38 -11.07
C LEU A 134 12.13 -11.92 -9.95
N LEU A 135 10.95 -11.35 -9.73
CA LEU A 135 9.99 -11.82 -8.73
C LEU A 135 9.20 -12.99 -9.33
N GLN A 136 9.29 -14.14 -8.68
CA GLN A 136 8.43 -15.28 -9.01
C GLN A 136 7.06 -15.04 -8.36
N PRO A 137 5.95 -15.04 -9.12
CA PRO A 137 4.63 -14.91 -8.52
C PRO A 137 4.40 -16.10 -7.58
N THR A 138 4.13 -15.81 -6.31
CA THR A 138 3.91 -16.83 -5.27
C THR A 138 2.53 -17.50 -5.37
N GLY A 139 1.67 -17.04 -6.30
CA GLY A 139 0.37 -17.63 -6.60
C GLY A 139 -0.73 -17.34 -5.58
N ASN A 140 -0.48 -16.45 -4.61
CA ASN A 140 -1.47 -16.09 -3.60
C ASN A 140 -2.12 -14.74 -3.94
N GLU A 141 -3.35 -14.77 -4.45
CA GLU A 141 -4.12 -13.57 -4.90
C GLU A 141 -4.59 -12.66 -3.75
N LYS A 142 -4.07 -12.85 -2.53
CA LYS A 142 -4.58 -12.24 -1.30
C LYS A 142 -4.08 -10.81 -1.05
N TYR A 143 -3.06 -10.37 -1.79
CA TYR A 143 -2.43 -9.07 -1.65
C TYR A 143 -1.99 -8.49 -3.00
N PRO A 144 -1.73 -7.18 -3.08
CA PRO A 144 -1.11 -6.54 -4.24
C PRO A 144 0.12 -7.32 -4.71
N MET A 145 0.12 -7.68 -5.99
CA MET A 145 1.15 -8.49 -6.60
C MET A 145 1.55 -7.95 -7.97
N PHE A 146 2.75 -8.31 -8.41
CA PHE A 146 3.20 -8.06 -9.77
C PHE A 146 2.90 -9.28 -10.63
N LEU A 147 2.29 -9.04 -11.79
CA LEU A 147 2.05 -10.05 -12.81
C LEU A 147 2.83 -9.67 -14.06
N THR A 148 3.57 -10.63 -14.61
CA THR A 148 4.42 -10.45 -15.79
C THR A 148 3.91 -11.30 -16.95
N GLY A 149 4.04 -10.80 -18.18
CA GLY A 149 3.68 -11.54 -19.38
C GLY A 149 4.49 -11.08 -20.58
N ILE A 150 4.58 -11.92 -21.61
CA ILE A 150 5.30 -11.63 -22.86
C ILE A 150 4.30 -11.52 -23.99
N LEU A 151 4.33 -10.40 -24.70
CA LEU A 151 3.60 -10.19 -25.95
C LEU A 151 4.56 -10.40 -27.12
N ASN A 152 4.45 -11.54 -27.80
CA ASN A 152 5.18 -11.78 -29.05
C ASN A 152 4.44 -11.13 -30.21
N MET A 153 5.17 -10.42 -31.09
CA MET A 153 4.61 -9.76 -32.27
C MET A 153 5.35 -10.19 -33.53
N ASP A 154 4.60 -10.69 -34.51
CA ASP A 154 5.12 -11.03 -35.85
C ASP A 154 5.02 -9.83 -36.83
N THR A 155 4.47 -8.72 -36.36
CA THR A 155 4.23 -7.50 -37.13
C THR A 155 4.92 -6.29 -36.48
N LYS A 156 4.99 -5.17 -37.21
CA LYS A 156 5.52 -3.93 -36.67
C LYS A 156 4.62 -3.41 -35.53
N PRO A 157 5.18 -2.86 -34.44
CA PRO A 157 4.40 -2.24 -33.37
C PRO A 157 3.45 -1.16 -33.90
N MET A 158 2.23 -1.15 -33.36
CA MET A 158 1.16 -0.21 -33.65
C MET A 158 0.44 0.16 -32.36
N ASP A 159 -0.29 1.28 -32.39
CA ASP A 159 -1.14 1.71 -31.29
C ASP A 159 -2.18 0.63 -30.96
N THR A 160 -2.39 0.42 -29.66
CA THR A 160 -3.37 -0.53 -29.15
C THR A 160 -3.84 -0.08 -27.76
N TYR A 161 -4.82 -0.79 -27.21
CA TYR A 161 -5.36 -0.57 -25.88
C TYR A 161 -5.31 -1.87 -25.09
N LEU A 162 -4.89 -1.75 -23.82
CA LEU A 162 -4.96 -2.87 -22.90
C LEU A 162 -6.35 -2.93 -22.27
N ASP A 163 -7.03 -4.06 -22.42
CA ASP A 163 -8.34 -4.27 -21.81
C ASP A 163 -8.22 -4.64 -20.34
N MET A 164 -8.58 -3.69 -19.47
CA MET A 164 -8.50 -3.83 -18.02
C MET A 164 -9.84 -4.22 -17.36
N ARG A 165 -10.88 -4.58 -18.13
CA ARG A 165 -12.24 -4.82 -17.58
C ARG A 165 -12.32 -5.97 -16.57
N ASN A 166 -11.46 -6.98 -16.71
CA ASN A 166 -11.39 -8.12 -15.79
C ASN A 166 -10.39 -7.92 -14.65
N TRP A 167 -9.83 -6.72 -14.52
CA TRP A 167 -8.92 -6.35 -13.45
C TRP A 167 -9.64 -5.46 -12.44
N THR A 168 -9.20 -5.50 -11.18
CA THR A 168 -9.80 -4.67 -10.12
C THR A 168 -9.20 -3.27 -10.10
N LYS A 169 -7.89 -3.15 -9.85
CA LYS A 169 -7.16 -1.88 -9.79
C LYS A 169 -5.66 -2.14 -9.84
N GLY A 170 -4.91 -1.28 -10.51
CA GLY A 170 -3.45 -1.35 -10.52
C GLY A 170 -2.83 -0.36 -11.50
N VAL A 171 -1.56 -0.60 -11.78
CA VAL A 171 -0.79 0.08 -12.82
C VAL A 171 -0.21 -0.97 -13.76
N VAL A 172 0.05 -0.59 -15.01
CA VAL A 172 0.65 -1.48 -16.00
C VAL A 172 1.86 -0.81 -16.60
N PHE A 173 2.92 -1.59 -16.76
CA PHE A 173 4.14 -1.21 -17.45
C PHE A 173 4.26 -2.07 -18.71
N VAL A 174 4.62 -1.46 -19.84
CA VAL A 174 4.87 -2.16 -21.10
C VAL A 174 6.28 -1.81 -21.53
N ASN A 175 7.16 -2.83 -21.57
CA ASN A 175 8.60 -2.66 -21.79
C ASN A 175 9.23 -1.64 -20.83
N GLY A 176 8.91 -1.81 -19.54
CA GLY A 176 9.27 -0.91 -18.43
C GLY A 176 10.74 -0.58 -18.39
#